data_AF-A0A060BLV4-F1
#
_entry.id   AF-A0A060BLV4-F1
#
_cell.length_a   1.000
_cell.length_b   1.000
_cell.length_c   1.000
_cell.angle_alpha   90.00
_cell.angle_beta   90.00
_cell.angle_gamma   90.00
#
_symmetry.space_group_name_H-M   'P 1'
#
loop_
_entity.id
_entity.type
_entity.pdbx_description
1 polymer ?
#
loop_
_entity_poly.entity_id
_entity_poly.type
_entity_poly.pdbx_seq_one_letter_code
_entity_poly.pdbx_strand_id
1 'polypeptide(L)'
;MDANAHIVWCCLPRFDGDPVFNALIQPGEQGSRFAIELEDQVESRQWYEPNTAVLRTRLTDRSGNSIEVTDFAPRFHARSRFFRPMLLVRRIRPVQGSPRIRVTANVRFGWGSEKPAITRGSN
;
A
#
# COMPACT_ATOMS: atom_id res chain seq x y z
N MET A 1 -2.09 6.48 -2.90
CA MET A 1 -0.99 5.62 -3.38
C MET A 1 -0.26 6.38 -4.47
N ASP A 2 1.03 6.14 -4.68
CA ASP A 2 1.77 6.70 -5.82
C ASP A 2 1.65 5.78 -7.06
N ALA A 3 2.30 6.18 -8.16
CA ALA A 3 2.28 5.44 -9.41
C ALA A 3 3.04 4.10 -9.37
N ASN A 4 3.77 3.79 -8.30
CA ASN A 4 4.57 2.56 -8.14
C ASN A 4 3.98 1.63 -7.07
N ALA A 5 2.68 1.74 -6.81
CA ALA A 5 2.00 0.96 -5.77
C ALA A 5 2.58 1.16 -4.37
N HIS A 6 3.10 2.36 -4.04
CA HIS A 6 3.42 2.69 -2.66
C HIS A 6 2.26 3.42 -1.97
N ILE A 7 1.98 3.07 -0.73
CA ILE A 7 1.16 3.92 0.14
C ILE A 7 2.08 4.98 0.73
N VAL A 8 2.08 6.16 0.12
CA VAL A 8 2.88 7.33 0.52
C VAL A 8 2.16 8.28 1.47
N TRP A 9 0.86 8.04 1.69
CA TRP A 9 0.04 8.77 2.65
C TRP A 9 -1.03 7.84 3.23
N CYS A 10 -1.10 7.74 4.56
CA CYS A 10 -2.19 7.07 5.26
C CYS A 10 -2.16 7.44 6.74
N CYS A 11 -3.32 7.71 7.32
CA CYS A 11 -3.48 7.94 8.75
C CYS A 11 -4.16 6.70 9.34
N LEU A 12 -3.52 6.08 10.34
CA LEU A 12 -4.02 4.90 11.03
C LEU A 12 -3.78 5.02 12.54
N PRO A 13 -4.68 4.48 13.38
CA PRO A 13 -5.88 3.73 13.00
C PRO A 13 -7.03 4.61 12.49
N ARG A 14 -6.96 5.93 12.72
CA ARG A 14 -7.97 6.89 12.25
C ARG A 14 -7.54 7.59 10.96
N PHE A 15 -8.41 7.63 9.96
CA PHE A 15 -8.12 8.28 8.68
C PHE A 15 -7.99 9.81 8.75
N ASP A 16 -8.44 10.43 9.85
CA ASP A 16 -8.30 11.86 10.13
C ASP A 16 -7.18 12.17 11.14
N GLY A 17 -6.36 11.17 11.50
CA GLY A 17 -5.29 11.30 12.49
C GLY A 17 -3.92 11.66 11.91
N ASP A 18 -2.89 11.49 12.74
CA ASP A 18 -1.48 11.60 12.35
C ASP A 18 -1.11 10.57 11.25
N PRO A 19 -0.43 10.98 10.16
CA PRO A 19 -0.05 10.07 9.10
C PRO A 19 1.05 9.10 9.55
N VAL A 20 0.74 7.80 9.57
CA VAL A 20 1.76 6.75 9.78
C VAL A 20 2.67 6.59 8.55
N PHE A 21 2.13 6.92 7.37
CA PHE A 21 2.85 7.07 6.10
C PHE A 21 2.73 8.51 5.62
N ASN A 22 3.85 9.17 5.34
CA ASN A 22 3.94 10.61 5.04
C ASN A 22 4.89 10.97 3.89
N ALA A 23 5.38 9.97 3.15
CA ALA A 23 6.29 10.17 2.02
C ALA A 23 5.73 11.11 0.93
N LEU A 24 4.42 11.38 0.93
CA LEU A 24 3.79 12.40 0.07
C LEU A 24 4.33 13.81 0.33
N ILE A 25 4.57 14.19 1.59
CA ILE A 25 5.06 15.53 1.95
C ILE A 25 6.52 15.52 2.42
N GLN A 26 7.06 14.34 2.72
CA GLN A 26 8.46 14.14 3.10
C GLN A 26 9.10 13.12 2.15
N PRO A 27 9.42 13.50 0.90
CA PRO A 27 9.96 12.57 -0.08
C PRO A 27 11.35 12.06 0.29
N GLY A 28 11.75 10.95 -0.33
CA GLY A 28 13.06 10.32 -0.11
C GLY A 28 13.08 9.35 1.06
N GLU A 29 14.26 9.12 1.63
CA GLU A 29 14.49 8.09 2.65
C GLU A 29 13.92 8.45 4.02
N GLN A 30 13.65 9.73 4.26
CA GLN A 30 13.10 10.19 5.54
C GLN A 30 11.59 9.99 5.66
N GLY A 31 10.87 9.89 4.54
CA GLY A 31 9.43 9.66 4.51
C GLY A 31 9.03 8.23 4.85
N SER A 32 7.91 8.08 5.55
CA SER A 32 7.27 6.79 5.79
C SER A 32 6.37 6.35 4.64
N ARG A 33 6.48 5.08 4.26
CA ARG A 33 5.63 4.45 3.25
C ARG A 33 5.44 2.96 3.50
N PHE A 34 4.43 2.40 2.84
CA PHE A 34 4.29 0.95 2.66
C PHE A 34 4.42 0.62 1.18
N ALA A 35 5.52 -0.06 0.82
CA ALA A 35 5.90 -0.33 -0.57
C ALA A 35 5.84 -1.83 -0.90
N ILE A 36 5.32 -2.12 -2.10
CA ILE A 36 5.42 -3.41 -2.77
C ILE A 36 6.29 -3.18 -4.00
N GLU A 37 7.54 -3.62 -3.93
CA GLU A 37 8.54 -3.36 -4.97
C GLU A 37 8.75 -4.64 -5.80
N LEU A 38 8.76 -4.52 -7.12
CA LEU A 38 9.16 -5.59 -8.03
C LEU A 38 10.66 -5.45 -8.35
N GLU A 39 11.43 -6.52 -8.18
CA GLU A 39 12.84 -6.55 -8.56
C GLU A 39 12.97 -6.32 -10.08
N ASP A 40 13.96 -5.51 -10.49
CA ASP A 40 14.18 -5.12 -11.90
C ASP A 40 12.94 -4.53 -12.61
N GLN A 41 12.05 -3.85 -11.86
CA GLN A 41 10.89 -3.15 -12.43
C GLN A 41 11.32 -2.18 -13.54
N VAL A 42 10.65 -2.27 -14.69
CA VAL A 42 10.85 -1.36 -15.84
C VAL A 42 9.57 -0.62 -16.23
N GLU A 43 8.40 -1.10 -15.81
CA GLU A 43 7.11 -0.50 -16.15
C GLU A 43 6.17 -0.51 -14.94
N SER A 44 5.36 0.55 -14.81
CA SER A 44 4.19 0.58 -13.96
C SER A 44 2.99 1.13 -14.72
N ARG A 45 1.85 0.44 -14.61
CA ARG A 45 0.57 0.87 -15.16
C ARG A 45 -0.48 0.88 -14.08
N GLN A 46 -1.13 2.01 -13.85
CA GLN A 46 -2.12 2.20 -12.81
C GLN A 46 -3.49 2.60 -13.40
N TRP A 47 -4.56 2.03 -12.85
CA TRP A 47 -5.94 2.38 -13.22
C TRP A 47 -6.91 2.07 -12.08
N TYR A 48 -8.02 2.80 -12.02
CA TYR A 48 -9.15 2.42 -11.17
C TYR A 48 -10.02 1.40 -11.89
N GLU A 49 -10.53 0.41 -11.16
CA GLU A 49 -11.61 -0.44 -11.68
C GLU A 49 -12.84 0.44 -11.95
N PRO A 50 -13.47 0.35 -13.15
CA PRO A 50 -14.51 1.27 -13.57
C PRO A 50 -15.63 1.44 -12.54
N ASN A 51 -15.99 2.69 -12.23
CA ASN A 51 -17.05 3.05 -11.28
C ASN A 51 -16.80 2.58 -9.83
N THR A 52 -15.55 2.34 -9.44
CA THR A 52 -15.20 1.95 -8.08
C THR A 52 -13.99 2.73 -7.55
N ALA A 53 -13.83 2.76 -6.23
CA ALA A 53 -12.61 3.24 -5.57
C ALA A 53 -11.57 2.11 -5.36
N VAL A 54 -11.56 1.10 -6.23
CA VAL A 54 -10.57 0.02 -6.22
C VAL A 54 -9.46 0.40 -7.17
N LEU A 55 -8.26 0.61 -6.64
CA LEU A 55 -7.09 0.97 -7.42
C LEU A 55 -6.31 -0.28 -7.79
N ARG A 56 -5.89 -0.38 -9.05
CA ARG A 56 -4.98 -1.40 -9.53
C ARG A 56 -3.71 -0.80 -10.07
N THR A 57 -2.60 -1.45 -9.73
CA THR A 57 -1.28 -1.15 -10.29
C THR A 57 -0.64 -2.44 -10.76
N ARG A 58 -0.29 -2.52 -12.05
CA ARG A 58 0.52 -3.60 -12.62
C ARG A 58 1.97 -3.14 -12.71
N LEU A 59 2.87 -3.91 -12.13
CA LEU A 59 4.32 -3.71 -12.22
C LEU A 59 4.90 -4.83 -13.10
N THR A 60 5.78 -4.46 -14.03
CA THR A 60 6.46 -5.40 -14.93
C THR A 60 7.97 -5.25 -14.80
N ASP A 61 8.69 -6.37 -14.71
CA ASP A 61 10.15 -6.41 -14.66
C ASP A 61 10.78 -6.53 -16.05
N ARG A 62 12.10 -6.37 -16.12
CA ARG A 62 12.88 -6.45 -17.37
C ARG A 62 12.76 -7.80 -18.08
N SER A 63 12.46 -8.87 -17.35
CA SER A 63 12.29 -10.23 -17.87
C SER A 63 10.85 -10.54 -18.29
N GLY A 64 9.92 -9.59 -18.13
CA GLY A 64 8.52 -9.75 -18.47
C GLY A 64 7.69 -10.47 -17.39
N ASN A 65 8.24 -10.74 -16.20
CA ASN A 65 7.40 -11.13 -15.08
C ASN A 65 6.61 -9.92 -14.60
N SER A 66 5.42 -10.16 -14.08
CA SER A 66 4.57 -9.07 -13.59
C SER A 66 3.74 -9.47 -12.40
N ILE A 67 3.47 -8.47 -11.56
CA ILE A 67 2.51 -8.54 -10.46
C ILE A 67 1.43 -7.50 -10.66
N GLU A 68 0.30 -7.71 -9.99
CA GLU A 68 -0.72 -6.70 -9.81
C GLU A 68 -1.01 -6.50 -8.33
N VAL A 69 -0.98 -5.25 -7.91
CA VAL A 69 -1.39 -4.79 -6.59
C VAL A 69 -2.77 -4.16 -6.72
N THR A 70 -3.74 -4.70 -5.98
CA THR A 70 -5.10 -4.15 -5.87
C THR A 70 -5.29 -3.55 -4.47
N ASP A 71 -5.50 -2.24 -4.40
CA ASP A 71 -5.66 -1.47 -3.17
C ASP A 71 -7.12 -0.98 -3.04
N PHE A 72 -7.76 -1.24 -1.90
CA PHE A 72 -9.14 -0.81 -1.66
C PHE A 72 -9.50 -0.76 -0.16
N ALA A 73 -10.49 0.07 0.18
CA ALA A 73 -11.15 0.03 1.49
C ALA A 73 -12.34 -0.95 1.41
N PRO A 74 -12.40 -2.00 2.24
CA PRO A 74 -13.42 -3.03 2.10
C PRO A 74 -14.79 -2.52 2.56
N ARG A 75 -15.81 -2.81 1.75
CA ARG A 75 -17.23 -2.64 2.09
C ARG A 75 -17.96 -3.90 1.69
N PHE A 76 -18.51 -4.64 2.65
CA PHE A 76 -19.18 -5.91 2.39
C PHE A 76 -20.41 -6.08 3.28
N HIS A 77 -21.37 -6.89 2.84
CA HIS A 77 -22.57 -7.21 3.61
C HIS A 77 -22.33 -8.49 4.42
N ALA A 78 -22.50 -8.42 5.74
CA ALA A 78 -22.35 -9.56 6.64
C ALA A 78 -23.21 -9.33 7.89
N ARG A 79 -23.78 -10.41 8.45
CA ARG A 79 -24.65 -10.35 9.64
C ARG A 79 -25.76 -9.30 9.50
N SER A 80 -26.44 -9.31 8.35
CA SER A 80 -27.57 -8.43 8.01
C SER A 80 -27.27 -6.92 8.05
N ARG A 81 -26.01 -6.51 7.85
CA ARG A 81 -25.62 -5.10 7.72
C ARG A 81 -24.43 -4.92 6.80
N PHE A 82 -24.23 -3.70 6.29
CA PHE A 82 -22.99 -3.33 5.62
C PHE A 82 -21.89 -3.04 6.64
N PHE A 83 -20.76 -3.74 6.52
CA PHE A 83 -19.55 -3.49 7.28
C PHE A 83 -18.58 -2.60 6.49
N ARG A 84 -17.95 -1.64 7.18
CA ARG A 84 -17.05 -0.61 6.63
C ARG A 84 -15.93 -0.34 7.65
N PRO A 85 -15.01 -1.28 7.87
CA PRO A 85 -13.97 -1.11 8.87
C PRO A 85 -12.99 -0.01 8.45
N MET A 86 -12.34 0.62 9.43
CA MET A 86 -11.17 1.46 9.17
C MET A 86 -9.99 0.56 8.82
N LEU A 87 -9.94 0.16 7.56
CA LEU A 87 -9.00 -0.80 7.03
C LEU A 87 -8.71 -0.45 5.58
N LEU A 88 -7.45 -0.59 5.20
CA LEU A 88 -7.02 -0.61 3.83
C LEU A 88 -6.52 -2.01 3.51
N VAL A 89 -7.07 -2.63 2.47
CA VAL A 89 -6.68 -3.96 2.02
C VAL A 89 -5.82 -3.81 0.77
N ARG A 90 -4.70 -4.54 0.76
CA ARG A 90 -3.84 -4.70 -0.40
C ARG A 90 -3.83 -6.17 -0.79
N ARG A 91 -4.19 -6.47 -2.03
CA ARG A 91 -4.05 -7.83 -2.59
C ARG A 91 -2.95 -7.83 -3.64
N ILE A 92 -1.96 -8.70 -3.45
CA ILE A 92 -0.85 -8.87 -4.37
C ILE A 92 -1.06 -10.20 -5.09
N ARG A 93 -0.99 -10.20 -6.42
CA ARG A 93 -1.05 -11.44 -7.21
C ARG A 93 0.02 -11.45 -8.31
N PRO A 94 0.67 -12.59 -8.57
CA PRO A 94 1.42 -12.74 -9.81
C PRO A 94 0.46 -12.71 -11.00
N VAL A 95 0.90 -12.09 -12.09
CA VAL A 95 0.17 -12.03 -13.37
C VAL A 95 0.89 -12.87 -14.42
N GLN A 96 2.22 -12.80 -14.45
CA GLN A 96 3.05 -13.53 -15.40
C GLN A 96 4.38 -13.95 -14.75
N GLY A 97 4.81 -15.17 -15.06
CA GLY A 97 6.12 -15.69 -14.67
C GLY A 97 6.27 -15.91 -13.16
N SER A 98 7.51 -15.75 -12.67
CA SER A 98 7.88 -15.97 -11.26
C SER A 98 8.50 -14.69 -10.66
N PRO A 99 7.70 -13.63 -10.45
CA PRO A 99 8.21 -12.33 -10.02
C PRO A 99 8.79 -12.39 -8.60
N ARG A 100 9.90 -11.68 -8.38
CA ARG A 100 10.50 -11.50 -7.07
C ARG A 100 10.12 -10.13 -6.53
N ILE A 101 9.50 -10.11 -5.35
CA ILE A 101 9.01 -8.86 -4.74
C ILE A 101 9.70 -8.60 -3.41
N ARG A 102 9.83 -7.32 -3.07
CA ARG A 102 10.17 -6.86 -1.72
C ARG A 102 8.98 -6.12 -1.13
N VAL A 103 8.66 -6.45 0.12
CA VAL A 103 7.63 -5.78 0.90
C VAL A 103 8.32 -4.99 2.00
N THR A 104 8.18 -3.67 2.00
CA THR A 104 8.79 -2.81 3.02
C THR A 104 7.74 -1.89 3.62
N ALA A 105 7.78 -1.74 4.94
CA ALA A 105 6.94 -0.79 5.65
C ALA A 105 7.82 -0.05 6.67
N ASN A 106 7.92 1.26 6.52
CA ASN A 106 8.54 2.13 7.51
C ASN A 106 7.49 3.11 7.99
N VAL A 107 7.17 3.04 9.27
CA VAL A 107 6.15 3.88 9.94
C VAL A 107 6.82 5.01 10.71
N ARG A 108 6.15 6.15 10.79
CA ARG A 108 6.55 7.33 11.56
C ARG A 108 5.36 7.91 12.31
N PHE A 109 5.62 8.67 13.37
CA PHE A 109 4.63 9.43 14.12
C PHE A 109 5.00 10.93 14.15
N GLY A 110 4.10 11.75 14.69
CA GLY A 110 4.34 13.18 14.91
C GLY A 110 4.64 13.89 13.60
N TRP A 111 3.81 13.66 12.58
CA TRP A 111 3.98 14.19 11.23
C TRP A 111 5.31 13.81 10.55
N GLY A 112 5.91 12.69 10.96
CA GLY A 112 7.17 12.18 10.40
C GLY A 112 8.43 12.43 11.21
N SER A 113 8.32 13.24 12.27
CA SER A 113 9.46 13.59 13.11
C SER A 113 9.91 12.44 14.02
N GLU A 114 9.00 11.51 14.36
CA GLU A 114 9.25 10.50 15.37
C GLU A 114 9.29 9.08 14.79
N LYS A 115 10.24 8.27 15.26
CA LYS A 115 10.25 6.82 15.02
C LYS A 115 9.41 6.13 16.10
N PRO A 116 8.54 5.17 15.75
CA PRO A 116 7.79 4.42 16.74
C PRO A 116 8.73 3.60 17.63
N ALA A 117 8.38 3.49 18.91
CA ALA A 117 9.00 2.52 19.79
C ALA A 117 8.66 1.10 19.30
N ILE A 118 9.68 0.31 19.02
CA ILE A 118 9.48 -1.09 18.61
C ILE A 118 9.12 -1.90 19.85
N THR A 119 7.91 -2.46 19.84
CA THR A 119 7.44 -3.38 20.87
C THR A 119 7.31 -4.79 20.31
N ARG A 120 7.22 -5.79 21.18
CA ARG A 120 6.96 -7.19 20.79
C ARG A 120 5.54 -7.55 21.22
N GLY A 121 4.70 -7.97 20.28
CA GLY A 121 3.38 -8.53 20.58
C GLY A 121 3.46 -10.04 20.82
N SER A 122 2.54 -10.58 21.62
CA SER A 122 2.16 -12.00 21.56
C SER A 122 0.88 -12.08 20.71
N ASN A 123 0.84 -13.02 19.75
CA ASN A 123 -0.35 -13.29 18.94
C ASN A 123 -1.38 -14.09 19.72
#